data_AF-A0A2W5X5L2-F1
#
_entry.id   AF-A0A2W5X5L2-F1
#
_cell.length_a   1.000
_cell.length_b   1.000
_cell.length_c   1.000
_cell.angle_alpha   90.00
_cell.angle_beta   90.00
_cell.angle_gamma   90.00
#
_symmetry.space_group_name_H-M   'P 1'
#
loop_
_entity.id
_entity.type
_entity.pdbx_description
1 polymer ?
#
loop_
_entity_poly.entity_id
_entity_poly.type
_entity_poly.pdbx_seq_one_letter_code
_entity_poly.pdbx_strand_id
1 'polypeptide(L)'
;MVVVAGSVLAVHLHQLHALRVKSVRASGPPTTGRKGPRSHYRARDFDGINAPWALSALPECWLQQRVWRGRRVEDVAKHIPAGAQRLPAGTRIELRDCRLTVRADDALVARGADRFHIPPEAKFYAAGSRLVLLRFDHGGDLRVYAPSTL
;
A
#
# COMPACT_ATOMS: atom_id res chain seq x y z
N MET A 1 -52.54 -18.75 15.61
CA MET A 1 -51.95 -17.39 15.56
C MET A 1 -50.50 -17.54 15.12
N VAL A 2 -50.17 -16.93 13.97
CA VAL A 2 -48.87 -16.62 13.32
C VAL A 2 -47.70 -17.62 13.44
N VAL A 3 -47.39 -18.26 12.30
CA VAL A 3 -46.10 -18.89 11.98
C VAL A 3 -45.10 -17.79 11.62
N VAL A 4 -43.91 -17.77 12.24
CA VAL A 4 -42.76 -17.01 11.72
C VAL A 4 -41.60 -17.97 11.48
N ALA A 5 -41.43 -18.30 10.21
CA ALA A 5 -40.29 -19.00 9.65
C ALA A 5 -39.23 -17.99 9.17
N GLY A 6 -37.97 -18.42 9.19
CA GLY A 6 -36.88 -17.83 8.39
C GLY A 6 -36.11 -16.71 9.09
N SER A 7 -34.79 -16.56 8.93
CA SER A 7 -33.85 -17.19 8.01
C SER A 7 -32.45 -17.01 8.59
N VAL A 8 -31.63 -18.07 8.59
CA VAL A 8 -30.20 -17.97 8.92
C VAL A 8 -29.51 -17.26 7.76
N LEU A 9 -29.18 -15.98 7.94
CA LEU A 9 -28.43 -15.22 6.95
C LEU A 9 -26.96 -15.70 6.98
N ALA A 10 -26.65 -16.70 6.15
CA ALA A 10 -25.28 -17.03 5.80
C ALA A 10 -24.74 -15.91 4.90
N VAL A 11 -24.10 -14.90 5.50
CA VAL A 11 -23.45 -13.84 4.73
C VAL A 11 -22.21 -14.41 4.06
N HIS A 12 -22.26 -14.46 2.73
CA HIS A 12 -21.16 -14.78 1.84
C HIS A 12 -19.88 -14.02 2.23
N LEU A 13 -18.92 -14.78 2.76
CA LEU A 13 -17.51 -14.40 2.77
C LEU A 13 -17.06 -14.26 1.31
N HIS A 14 -17.12 -13.03 0.80
CA HIS A 14 -16.42 -12.66 -0.42
C HIS A 14 -14.93 -12.91 -0.15
N GLN A 15 -14.41 -13.94 -0.82
CA GLN A 15 -12.99 -14.17 -0.98
C GLN A 15 -12.41 -13.00 -1.77
N LEU A 16 -12.16 -11.90 -1.04
CA LEU A 16 -11.39 -10.78 -1.50
C LEU A 16 -10.04 -11.36 -1.91
N HIS A 17 -9.66 -11.13 -3.16
CA HIS A 17 -8.26 -11.15 -3.58
C HIS A 17 -7.57 -10.01 -2.82
N ALA A 18 -7.37 -10.23 -1.52
CA ALA A 18 -6.72 -9.33 -0.63
C ALA A 18 -5.34 -9.07 -1.22
N LEU A 19 -4.89 -7.81 -1.16
CA LEU A 19 -3.46 -7.53 -1.15
C LEU A 19 -2.82 -8.64 -0.31
N ARG A 20 -1.94 -9.47 -0.89
CA ARG A 20 -1.34 -10.58 -0.15
C ARG A 20 -0.45 -9.95 0.93
N VAL A 21 -1.07 -9.63 2.06
CA VAL A 21 -0.40 -9.16 3.26
C VAL A 21 0.26 -10.40 3.83
N LYS A 22 1.52 -10.63 3.45
CA LYS A 22 2.37 -11.52 4.21
C LYS A 22 2.61 -10.83 5.55
N SER A 23 1.83 -11.21 6.56
CA SER A 23 2.22 -10.97 7.95
C SER A 23 3.58 -11.66 8.14
N VAL A 24 4.61 -10.88 8.48
CA VAL A 24 5.92 -11.44 8.82
C VAL A 24 6.08 -11.35 10.32
N ARG A 25 6.04 -12.51 10.97
CA ARG A 25 6.55 -12.72 12.33
C ARG A 25 8.03 -12.35 12.32
N ALA A 26 8.44 -11.37 13.11
CA ALA A 26 9.84 -11.10 13.36
C ALA A 26 10.41 -12.25 14.20
N SER A 27 11.26 -13.08 13.61
CA SER A 27 12.23 -13.92 14.31
C SER A 27 13.17 -14.55 13.29
N GLY A 28 14.44 -14.16 13.29
CA GLY A 28 15.50 -14.87 12.58
C GLY A 28 16.66 -13.96 12.12
N PRO A 29 17.92 -14.34 12.35
CA PRO A 29 19.09 -13.61 11.87
C PRO A 29 19.20 -13.66 10.33
N PRO A 30 19.87 -12.67 9.70
CA PRO A 30 19.91 -12.54 8.24
C PRO A 30 20.63 -13.74 7.60
N THR A 31 19.90 -14.53 6.81
CA THR A 31 20.45 -15.62 6.00
C THR A 31 20.70 -15.15 4.57
N THR A 32 21.79 -15.66 4.00
CA THR A 32 22.52 -15.19 2.81
C THR A 32 21.83 -15.51 1.47
N GLY A 33 22.31 -14.83 0.43
CA GLY A 33 21.60 -14.57 -0.82
C GLY A 33 21.38 -15.75 -1.78
N ARG A 34 20.31 -15.63 -2.58
CA ARG A 34 20.02 -16.49 -3.73
C ARG A 34 20.32 -15.72 -5.02
N LYS A 35 21.32 -16.19 -5.79
CA LYS A 35 21.67 -15.65 -7.12
C LYS A 35 20.63 -16.09 -8.15
N GLY A 36 19.76 -15.18 -8.56
CA GLY A 36 18.99 -15.26 -9.80
C GLY A 36 19.75 -14.60 -10.96
N PRO A 37 19.35 -14.83 -12.22
CA PRO A 37 20.00 -14.27 -13.40
C PRO A 37 19.99 -12.74 -13.34
N ARG A 38 21.21 -12.17 -13.45
CA ARG A 38 21.48 -10.74 -13.36
C ARG A 38 20.94 -10.05 -14.60
N SER A 39 19.74 -9.48 -14.50
CA SER A 39 19.38 -8.34 -15.33
C SER A 39 20.44 -7.27 -15.08
N HIS A 40 21.15 -6.85 -16.13
CA HIS A 40 22.12 -5.76 -16.08
C HIS A 40 21.43 -4.38 -15.97
N TYR A 41 20.33 -4.31 -15.22
CA TYR A 41 19.83 -3.04 -14.73
C TYR A 41 20.73 -2.63 -13.56
N ARG A 42 21.71 -1.78 -13.85
CA ARG A 42 22.54 -1.15 -12.83
C ARG A 42 21.58 -0.36 -11.95
N ALA A 43 21.34 -0.84 -10.74
CA ALA A 43 20.64 -0.09 -9.71
C ALA A 43 21.29 1.30 -9.67
N ARG A 44 20.58 2.31 -10.13
CA ARG A 44 20.96 3.66 -9.79
C ARG A 44 20.36 3.86 -8.40
N ASP A 45 21.18 4.24 -7.44
CA ASP A 45 20.68 4.91 -6.26
C ASP A 45 19.99 6.16 -6.77
N PHE A 46 18.69 6.04 -7.05
CA PHE A 46 17.86 7.18 -7.34
C PHE A 46 17.66 7.81 -5.97
N ASP A 47 18.49 8.81 -5.67
CA ASP A 47 18.33 9.72 -4.54
C ASP A 47 17.08 10.59 -4.80
N GLY A 48 15.91 9.95 -4.88
CA GLY A 48 14.61 10.56 -4.96
C GLY A 48 14.26 11.14 -3.61
N ILE A 49 15.01 12.18 -3.21
CA ILE A 49 14.76 13.01 -2.04
C ILE A 49 13.28 13.39 -2.08
N ASN A 50 12.49 12.78 -1.19
CA ASN A 50 11.07 13.07 -0.95
C ASN A 50 10.17 13.02 -2.20
N ALA A 51 9.80 11.83 -2.68
CA ALA A 51 8.80 11.65 -3.74
C ALA A 51 7.44 11.20 -3.17
N PRO A 52 6.49 12.11 -2.86
CA PRO A 52 5.13 11.75 -2.44
C PRO A 52 4.40 10.80 -3.39
N TRP A 53 4.85 10.82 -4.65
CA TRP A 53 4.31 10.09 -5.79
C TRP A 53 5.17 8.86 -6.13
N ALA A 54 6.03 8.38 -5.23
CA ALA A 54 6.89 7.22 -5.47
C ALA A 54 6.12 6.00 -6.02
N LEU A 55 4.89 5.76 -5.57
CA LEU A 55 4.04 4.68 -6.11
C LEU A 55 3.59 4.96 -7.54
N SER A 56 3.35 6.23 -7.89
CA SER A 56 3.01 6.64 -9.27
C SER A 56 4.21 6.49 -10.23
N ALA A 57 5.44 6.45 -9.71
CA ALA A 57 6.65 6.17 -10.49
C ALA A 57 6.79 4.70 -10.89
N LEU A 58 5.92 3.82 -10.36
CA LEU A 58 5.94 2.37 -10.56
C LEU A 58 4.61 1.89 -11.16
N PRO A 59 4.19 2.39 -12.35
CA PRO A 59 2.88 2.08 -12.94
C PRO A 59 2.67 0.59 -13.26
N GLU A 60 3.75 -0.17 -13.41
CA GLU A 60 3.74 -1.63 -13.55
C GLU A 60 3.30 -2.37 -12.28
N CYS A 61 3.33 -1.71 -11.12
CA CYS A 61 2.93 -2.26 -9.83
C CYS A 61 1.71 -1.57 -9.26
N TRP A 62 1.63 -0.24 -9.40
CA TRP A 62 0.61 0.60 -8.79
C TRP A 62 0.03 1.58 -9.80
N LEU A 63 -1.27 1.52 -10.02
CA LEU A 63 -1.99 2.49 -10.82
C LEU A 63 -2.67 3.51 -9.90
N GLN A 64 -2.27 4.79 -10.00
CA GLN A 64 -2.96 5.86 -9.28
C GLN A 64 -4.36 6.05 -9.89
N GLN A 65 -5.40 5.82 -9.09
CA GLN A 65 -6.79 5.97 -9.53
C GLN A 65 -7.37 7.34 -9.21
N ARG A 66 -7.03 7.89 -8.03
CA ARG A 66 -7.60 9.15 -7.55
C ARG A 66 -6.59 9.92 -6.70
N VAL A 67 -6.74 11.24 -6.68
CA VAL A 67 -5.98 12.16 -5.85
C VAL A 67 -6.89 13.25 -5.32
N TRP A 68 -6.72 13.62 -4.06
CA TRP A 68 -7.35 14.77 -3.41
C TRP A 68 -6.26 15.59 -2.73
N ARG A 69 -6.33 16.90 -2.89
CA ARG A 69 -5.43 17.85 -2.23
C ARG A 69 -6.24 18.90 -1.51
N GLY A 70 -5.80 19.28 -0.32
CA GLY A 70 -6.48 20.24 0.53
C GLY A 70 -5.48 21.03 1.34
N ARG A 71 -5.88 22.23 1.80
CA ARG A 71 -5.05 23.06 2.67
C ARG A 71 -4.84 22.41 4.03
N ARG A 72 -5.80 21.59 4.48
CA ARG A 72 -5.72 20.85 5.74
C ARG A 72 -5.89 19.36 5.49
N VAL A 73 -5.37 18.54 6.40
CA VAL A 73 -5.46 17.07 6.30
C VAL A 73 -6.90 16.58 6.45
N GLU A 74 -7.70 17.26 7.27
CA GLU A 74 -9.10 16.91 7.53
C GLU A 74 -9.95 17.06 6.27
N ASP A 75 -9.62 18.03 5.41
CA ASP A 75 -10.31 18.28 4.14
C ASP A 75 -10.22 17.09 3.20
N VAL A 76 -9.09 16.38 3.20
CA VAL A 76 -8.86 15.22 2.34
C VAL A 76 -9.16 13.90 3.05
N ALA A 77 -8.99 13.83 4.37
CA ALA A 77 -9.20 12.60 5.15
C ALA A 77 -10.65 12.09 5.06
N LYS A 78 -11.62 12.98 4.85
CA LYS A 78 -13.03 12.61 4.58
C LYS A 78 -13.23 11.77 3.31
N HIS A 79 -12.24 11.72 2.42
CA HIS A 79 -12.25 10.91 1.20
C HIS A 79 -11.60 9.53 1.38
N ILE A 80 -11.12 9.19 2.58
CA ILE A 80 -10.75 7.81 2.91
C ILE A 80 -12.00 6.94 2.75
N PRO A 81 -11.96 5.87 1.93
CA PRO A 81 -13.11 4.98 1.76
C PRO A 81 -13.62 4.43 3.09
N ALA A 82 -14.94 4.35 3.24
CA ALA A 82 -15.56 3.73 4.41
C ALA A 82 -15.06 2.28 4.58
N GLY A 83 -14.73 1.91 5.82
CA GLY A 83 -14.18 0.59 6.14
C GLY A 83 -12.69 0.41 5.81
N ALA A 84 -11.99 1.46 5.35
CA ALA A 84 -10.55 1.38 5.17
C ALA A 84 -9.83 1.13 6.50
N GLN A 85 -8.91 0.18 6.52
CA GLN A 85 -8.14 -0.19 7.70
C GLN A 85 -6.74 0.39 7.63
N ARG A 86 -6.31 1.08 8.69
CA ARG A 86 -4.94 1.59 8.77
C ARG A 86 -3.95 0.43 8.79
N LEU A 87 -2.95 0.50 7.92
CA LEU A 87 -1.87 -0.49 7.87
C LEU A 87 -0.86 -0.21 9.00
N PRO A 88 -0.56 -1.20 9.85
CA PRO A 88 0.44 -1.03 10.90
C PRO A 88 1.86 -0.96 10.31
N ALA A 89 2.77 -0.33 11.06
CA ALA A 89 4.20 -0.39 10.74
C ALA A 89 4.68 -1.85 10.67
N GLY A 90 5.61 -2.12 9.75
CA GLY A 90 6.07 -3.47 9.45
C GLY A 90 5.21 -4.22 8.42
N THR A 91 4.06 -3.67 8.01
CA THR A 91 3.26 -4.25 6.93
C THR A 91 4.07 -4.28 5.64
N ARG A 92 4.09 -5.44 4.98
CA ARG A 92 4.70 -5.62 3.67
C ARG A 92 3.64 -6.02 2.65
N ILE A 93 3.63 -5.31 1.53
CA ILE A 93 2.76 -5.58 0.40
C ILE A 93 3.67 -5.94 -0.80
N GLU A 94 3.48 -7.14 -1.33
CA GLU A 94 4.21 -7.63 -2.50
C GLU A 94 3.25 -7.61 -3.71
N LEU A 95 3.64 -6.89 -4.76
CA LEU A 95 2.95 -6.83 -6.04
C LEU A 95 3.98 -7.02 -7.15
N ARG A 96 3.91 -8.14 -7.89
CA ARG A 96 4.89 -8.49 -8.93
C ARG A 96 6.33 -8.44 -8.39
N ASP A 97 7.20 -7.62 -8.99
CA ASP A 97 8.58 -7.35 -8.60
C ASP A 97 8.71 -6.18 -7.61
N CYS A 98 7.60 -5.55 -7.22
CA CYS A 98 7.58 -4.48 -6.22
C CYS A 98 7.25 -4.98 -4.81
N ARG A 99 7.92 -4.38 -3.83
CA ARG A 99 7.65 -4.56 -2.40
C ARG A 99 7.52 -3.22 -1.71
N LEU A 100 6.31 -2.90 -1.24
CA LEU A 100 6.06 -1.79 -0.34
C LEU A 100 6.21 -2.26 1.11
N THR A 101 7.00 -1.54 1.90
CA THR A 101 7.17 -1.74 3.34
C THR A 101 6.70 -0.49 4.08
N VAL A 102 5.58 -0.61 4.80
CA VAL A 102 5.01 0.46 5.61
C VAL A 102 5.81 0.57 6.90
N ARG A 103 6.22 1.79 7.27
CA ARG A 103 6.84 2.10 8.56
C ARG A 103 5.88 2.98 9.38
N ALA A 104 6.34 3.51 10.51
CA ALA A 104 5.48 4.23 11.46
C ALA A 104 4.86 5.51 10.87
N ASP A 105 5.65 6.21 10.07
CA ASP A 105 5.42 7.56 9.54
C ASP A 105 5.80 7.70 8.06
N ASP A 106 6.54 6.75 7.51
CA ASP A 106 7.01 6.76 6.12
C ASP A 106 6.78 5.39 5.47
N ALA A 107 7.25 5.20 4.23
CA ALA A 107 7.35 3.87 3.66
C ALA A 107 8.49 3.76 2.65
N LEU A 108 8.92 2.51 2.41
CA LEU A 108 9.91 2.19 1.39
C LEU A 108 9.26 1.31 0.32
N VAL A 109 9.42 1.65 -0.94
CA VAL A 109 9.08 0.78 -2.07
C VAL A 109 10.36 0.30 -2.72
N ALA A 110 10.50 -0.99 -2.90
CA ALA A 110 11.61 -1.59 -3.63
C ALA A 110 11.11 -2.27 -4.90
N ARG A 111 11.83 -2.14 -6.01
CA ARG A 111 11.60 -2.90 -7.25
C ARG A 111 12.94 -3.42 -7.75
N GLY A 112 13.15 -4.73 -7.69
CA GLY A 112 14.47 -5.31 -7.96
C GLY A 112 15.54 -4.70 -7.05
N ALA A 113 16.45 -3.92 -7.62
CA ALA A 113 17.48 -3.20 -6.87
C ALA A 113 17.15 -1.73 -6.61
N ASP A 114 16.15 -1.18 -7.29
CA ASP A 114 15.71 0.21 -7.11
C ASP A 114 14.94 0.36 -5.81
N ARG A 115 15.15 1.49 -5.12
CA ARG A 115 14.47 1.82 -3.87
C ARG A 115 13.95 3.25 -3.92
N PHE A 116 12.68 3.40 -3.55
CA PHE A 116 11.97 4.67 -3.53
C PHE A 116 11.46 4.91 -2.11
N HIS A 117 11.80 6.08 -1.56
CA HIS A 117 11.33 6.48 -0.25
C HIS A 117 10.07 7.34 -0.38
N ILE A 118 9.00 6.91 0.29
CA ILE A 118 7.84 7.76 0.52
C ILE A 118 8.17 8.53 1.79
N PRO A 119 8.23 9.88 1.73
CA PRO A 119 8.67 10.71 2.85
C PRO A 119 7.79 10.53 4.11
N PRO A 120 8.29 10.98 5.28
CA PRO A 120 7.55 10.97 6.54
C PRO A 120 6.23 11.72 6.46
N GLU A 121 5.47 11.63 7.55
CA GLU A 121 4.13 12.22 7.67
C GLU A 121 3.13 11.62 6.67
N ALA A 122 3.27 10.30 6.46
CA ALA A 122 2.38 9.47 5.67
C ALA A 122 1.67 8.43 6.54
N LYS A 123 0.39 8.18 6.24
CA LYS A 123 -0.39 7.03 6.74
C LYS A 123 -0.91 6.23 5.56
N PHE A 124 -0.94 4.91 5.74
CA PHE A 124 -1.38 3.97 4.72
C PHE A 124 -2.61 3.23 5.21
N TYR A 125 -3.56 3.02 4.31
CA TYR A 125 -4.79 2.27 4.60
C TYR A 125 -5.04 1.25 3.49
N ALA A 126 -5.56 0.10 3.86
CA ALA A 126 -6.13 -0.87 2.93
C ALA A 126 -7.64 -0.64 2.82
N ALA A 127 -8.12 -0.45 1.60
CA ALA A 127 -9.55 -0.32 1.27
C ALA A 127 -9.92 -1.36 0.21
N GLY A 128 -10.20 -2.59 0.66
CA GLY A 128 -10.35 -3.74 -0.23
C GLY A 128 -9.03 -4.05 -0.94
N SER A 129 -9.05 -4.09 -2.28
CA SER A 129 -7.84 -4.26 -3.10
C SER A 129 -7.03 -2.97 -3.29
N ARG A 130 -7.51 -1.83 -2.81
CA ARG A 130 -6.87 -0.53 -3.01
C ARG A 130 -5.97 -0.17 -1.83
N LEU A 131 -4.85 0.47 -2.15
CA LEU A 131 -4.00 1.13 -1.19
C LEU A 131 -4.34 2.62 -1.16
N VAL A 132 -4.57 3.16 0.04
CA VAL A 132 -4.77 4.59 0.25
C VAL A 132 -3.55 5.13 0.98
N LEU A 133 -2.98 6.20 0.44
CA LEU A 133 -1.88 6.96 1.03
C LEU A 133 -2.44 8.33 1.42
N LEU A 134 -2.30 8.70 2.69
CA LEU A 134 -2.61 10.03 3.21
C LEU A 134 -1.31 10.68 3.69
N ARG A 135 -0.99 11.87 3.20
CA ARG A 135 0.13 12.71 3.66
C ARG A 135 -0.37 14.01 4.26
N PHE A 136 0.39 14.56 5.20
CA PHE A 136 0.01 15.74 5.97
C PHE A 136 1.14 16.77 6.20
N ASP A 137 2.22 16.72 5.42
CA ASP A 137 3.41 17.59 5.53
C ASP A 137 3.21 19.03 5.03
N HIS A 138 2.47 19.19 3.93
CA HIS A 138 2.22 20.50 3.32
C HIS A 138 0.72 20.70 3.06
N GLY A 139 -0.08 20.37 4.06
CA GLY A 139 -1.53 20.20 3.92
C GLY A 139 -1.89 18.75 3.62
N GLY A 140 -3.14 18.50 3.25
CA GLY A 140 -3.62 17.15 2.96
C GLY A 140 -3.35 16.73 1.51
N ASP A 141 -2.66 15.60 1.30
CA ASP A 141 -2.61 14.89 0.01
C ASP A 141 -3.06 13.44 0.23
N LEU A 142 -4.21 13.07 -0.34
CA LEU A 142 -4.73 11.70 -0.31
C LEU A 142 -4.69 11.11 -1.71
N ARG A 143 -4.11 9.92 -1.84
CA ARG A 143 -4.00 9.19 -3.10
C ARG A 143 -4.52 7.78 -2.94
N VAL A 144 -5.22 7.31 -3.96
CA VAL A 144 -5.73 5.94 -4.02
C VAL A 144 -5.07 5.23 -5.18
N TYR A 145 -4.48 4.08 -4.88
CA TYR A 145 -3.79 3.22 -5.82
C TYR A 145 -4.49 1.87 -5.90
N ALA A 146 -4.54 1.31 -7.11
CA ALA A 146 -4.89 -0.09 -7.34
C ALA A 146 -3.65 -0.87 -7.78
N PRO A 147 -3.58 -2.19 -7.51
CA PRO A 147 -2.61 -3.07 -8.14
C PRO A 147 -2.72 -2.96 -9.66
N SER A 148 -1.59 -2.83 -10.34
CA SER A 148 -1.54 -2.86 -11.79
C SER A 148 -1.80 -4.28 -12.28
N THR A 149 -2.63 -4.43 -13.30
CA THR A 149 -2.97 -5.72 -13.94
C THR A 149 -2.31 -5.88 -15.31
N LEU A 150 -1.42 -4.96 -15.69
CA LEU A 150 -0.73 -4.91 -16.98
C LEU A 150 0.31 -6.01 -17.15
#